data_AF-A0A371RIG0-F1
#
_entry.id   AF-A0A371RIG0-F1
#
_cell.length_a   1.000
_cell.length_b   1.000
_cell.length_c   1.000
_cell.angle_alpha   90.00
_cell.angle_beta   90.00
_cell.angle_gamma   90.00
#
_symmetry.space_group_name_H-M   'P 1'
#
loop_
_entity.id
_entity.type
_entity.pdbx_description
1 polymer ?
#
loop_
_entity_poly.entity_id
_entity_poly.type
_entity_poly.pdbx_seq_one_letter_code
_entity_poly.pdbx_strand_id
1 'polypeptide(L)'
;MFIRSTLIAGAALIAAASAPAHANTQEEVELCLAALSQEAPDAKFSFKRKSGGALAKLKFEMVSADGEKKSVVCKVRKGEVEELDMDA
;
A
#
# COMPACT_ATOMS: atom_id res chain seq x y z
N MET A 1 -57.14 7.08 18.53
CA MET A 1 -57.34 6.02 17.51
C MET A 1 -56.02 5.88 16.75
N PHE A 2 -55.50 4.67 16.71
CA PHE A 2 -54.19 4.29 16.17
C PHE A 2 -54.08 4.52 14.67
N ILE A 3 -52.95 5.03 14.18
CA ILE A 3 -52.25 4.39 13.06
C ILE A 3 -50.73 4.48 13.28
N ARG A 4 -50.15 3.30 13.52
CA ARG A 4 -48.72 2.99 13.50
C ARG A 4 -48.23 3.08 12.06
N SER A 5 -47.18 3.83 11.77
CA SER A 5 -46.42 3.70 10.52
C SER A 5 -44.96 3.40 10.83
N THR A 6 -44.61 2.19 10.47
CA THR A 6 -43.33 1.47 10.51
C THR A 6 -42.40 1.99 9.42
N LEU A 7 -41.09 2.13 9.72
CA LEU A 7 -39.92 2.01 8.81
C LEU A 7 -38.67 2.27 9.70
N ILE A 8 -37.95 1.26 10.18
CA ILE A 8 -36.94 0.41 9.50
C ILE A 8 -35.76 1.22 8.96
N ALA A 9 -34.56 0.67 9.20
CA ALA A 9 -33.22 1.04 8.73
C ALA A 9 -32.54 2.07 9.65
N GLY A 10 -31.70 1.66 10.60
CA GLY A 10 -30.54 0.80 10.35
C GLY A 10 -29.45 1.64 9.68
N ALA A 11 -28.98 2.68 10.35
CA ALA A 11 -27.86 3.50 9.90
C ALA A 11 -26.60 3.10 10.66
N ALA A 12 -25.85 2.21 10.01
CA ALA A 12 -24.41 2.09 10.00
C ALA A 12 -23.62 3.08 10.90
N LEU A 13 -23.09 2.57 12.01
CA LEU A 13 -21.81 3.05 12.53
C LEU A 13 -20.77 2.01 12.10
N ILE A 14 -20.36 2.10 10.84
CA ILE A 14 -19.19 1.39 10.34
C ILE A 14 -18.00 1.91 11.16
N ALA A 15 -17.33 0.98 11.80
CA ALA A 15 -16.13 1.18 12.57
C ALA A 15 -15.18 2.13 11.83
N ALA A 16 -14.89 3.27 12.44
CA ALA A 16 -13.64 3.95 12.20
C ALA A 16 -12.55 3.01 12.71
N ALA A 17 -12.08 2.12 11.83
CA ALA A 17 -10.81 1.47 11.99
C ALA A 17 -9.76 2.59 11.98
N SER A 18 -9.46 3.10 13.16
CA SER A 18 -8.23 3.81 13.43
C SER A 18 -7.11 2.81 13.19
N ALA A 19 -6.66 2.70 11.94
CA ALA A 19 -5.39 2.06 11.63
C ALA A 19 -4.34 2.77 12.50
N PRO A 20 -3.60 2.03 13.33
CA PRO A 20 -2.69 2.63 14.26
C PRO A 20 -1.60 3.35 13.47
N ALA A 21 -1.31 4.60 13.86
CA ALA A 21 -0.23 5.42 13.30
C ALA A 21 1.17 4.92 13.72
N HIS A 22 1.41 3.61 13.65
CA HIS A 22 2.74 3.05 13.63
C HIS A 22 3.19 3.09 12.17
N ALA A 23 4.19 3.93 11.87
CA ALA A 23 4.92 3.90 10.61
C ALA A 23 5.66 2.55 10.50
N ASN A 24 4.92 1.49 10.19
CA ASN A 24 5.41 0.13 10.15
C ASN A 24 6.03 -0.09 8.78
N THR A 25 7.35 -0.25 8.76
CA THR A 25 8.09 -0.46 7.50
C THR A 25 7.58 -1.68 6.74
N GLN A 26 7.07 -2.69 7.45
CA GLN A 26 6.43 -3.84 6.84
C GLN A 26 5.19 -3.46 6.03
N GLU A 27 4.31 -2.63 6.59
CA GLU A 27 3.09 -2.19 5.93
C GLU A 27 3.39 -1.35 4.68
N GLU A 28 4.37 -0.44 4.76
CA GLU A 28 4.86 0.32 3.61
C GLU A 28 5.49 -0.58 2.53
N VAL A 29 6.21 -1.63 2.96
CA VAL A 29 6.76 -2.64 2.06
C VAL A 29 5.65 -3.40 1.34
N GLU A 30 4.62 -3.85 2.06
CA GLU A 30 3.48 -4.58 1.50
C GLU A 30 2.69 -3.72 0.52
N LEU A 31 2.45 -2.43 0.83
CA LEU A 31 1.82 -1.48 -0.08
C LEU A 31 2.60 -1.34 -1.39
N CYS A 32 3.92 -1.16 -1.30
CA CYS A 32 4.78 -1.08 -2.48
C CYS A 32 4.81 -2.39 -3.27
N LEU A 33 4.90 -3.54 -2.59
CA LEU A 33 4.90 -4.85 -3.25
C LEU A 33 3.58 -5.13 -3.96
N ALA A 34 2.44 -4.74 -3.39
CA ALA A 34 1.14 -4.89 -4.02
C ALA A 34 1.00 -4.02 -5.28
N ALA A 35 1.51 -2.79 -5.25
CA ALA A 35 1.54 -1.93 -6.44
C ALA A 35 2.49 -2.48 -7.52
N LEU A 36 3.69 -2.92 -7.11
CA LEU A 36 4.69 -3.49 -8.01
C LEU A 36 4.26 -4.80 -8.66
N SER A 37 3.57 -5.66 -7.91
CA SER A 37 3.08 -6.94 -8.44
C SER A 37 1.91 -6.76 -9.42
N GLN A 38 1.21 -5.62 -9.39
CA GLN A 38 0.22 -5.29 -10.41
C GLN A 38 0.87 -4.79 -11.71
N GLU A 39 1.96 -4.04 -11.60
CA GLU A 39 2.71 -3.52 -12.75
C GLU A 39 3.55 -4.62 -13.44
N ALA A 40 4.22 -5.47 -12.65
CA ALA A 40 5.02 -6.58 -13.15
C ALA A 40 4.73 -7.87 -12.35
N PRO A 41 3.64 -8.58 -12.67
CA PRO A 41 3.21 -9.78 -11.94
C PRO A 41 4.19 -10.95 -12.06
N ASP A 42 4.97 -11.00 -13.14
CA ASP A 42 5.96 -12.04 -13.38
C ASP A 42 7.34 -11.72 -12.79
N ALA A 43 7.50 -10.54 -12.18
CA ALA A 43 8.76 -10.12 -11.58
C ALA A 43 8.84 -10.46 -10.08
N LYS A 44 10.03 -10.79 -9.62
CA LYS A 44 10.32 -11.01 -8.20
C LYS A 44 10.90 -9.74 -7.59
N PHE A 45 10.32 -9.30 -6.48
CA PHE A 45 10.77 -8.11 -5.78
C PHE A 45 11.43 -8.48 -4.45
N SER A 46 12.59 -7.87 -4.17
CA SER A 46 13.31 -8.02 -2.90
C SER A 46 13.55 -6.66 -2.28
N PHE A 47 13.03 -6.44 -1.08
CA PHE A 47 13.28 -5.21 -0.34
C PHE A 47 14.76 -5.08 0.02
N LYS A 48 15.37 -3.94 -0.32
CA LYS A 48 16.78 -3.64 -0.04
C LYS A 48 16.92 -2.75 1.17
N ARG A 49 16.25 -1.60 1.17
CA ARG A 49 16.33 -0.62 2.26
C ARG A 49 15.21 0.40 2.21
N LYS A 50 14.91 0.98 3.36
CA LYS A 50 14.10 2.19 3.51
C LYS A 50 15.01 3.37 3.79
N SER A 51 14.68 4.54 3.25
CA SER A 51 15.40 5.79 3.48
C SER A 51 14.43 6.97 3.46
N GLY A 52 14.71 8.03 4.22
CA GLY A 52 13.78 9.16 4.35
C GLY A 52 12.80 9.01 5.52
N GLY A 53 12.43 10.15 6.11
CA GLY A 53 11.52 10.23 7.26
C GLY A 53 10.08 10.45 6.82
N ALA A 54 9.70 11.71 6.58
CA ALA A 54 8.32 12.08 6.24
C ALA A 54 7.85 11.58 4.87
N LEU A 55 8.78 11.36 3.94
CA LEU A 55 8.56 10.67 2.67
C LEU A 55 9.45 9.43 2.67
N ALA A 56 8.85 8.28 2.93
CA ALA A 56 9.57 7.02 2.98
C ALA A 56 9.90 6.57 1.56
N LYS A 57 11.19 6.41 1.26
CA LYS A 57 11.68 5.84 0.01
C LYS A 57 12.12 4.41 0.26
N LEU A 58 11.36 3.46 -0.26
CA LEU A 58 11.65 2.04 -0.19
C LEU A 58 12.32 1.62 -1.49
N LYS A 59 13.55 1.09 -1.39
CA LYS A 59 14.26 0.51 -2.52
C LYS A 59 14.02 -0.99 -2.58
N PHE A 60 13.64 -1.46 -3.76
CA PHE A 60 13.47 -2.87 -4.11
C PHE A 60 14.44 -3.23 -5.23
N GLU A 61 14.87 -4.48 -5.24
CA GLU A 61 15.47 -5.11 -6.41
C GLU A 61 14.40 -5.94 -7.09
N MET A 62 14.11 -5.62 -8.34
CA MET A 62 13.23 -6.36 -9.22
C MET A 62 14.08 -7.33 -10.04
N VAL A 63 13.63 -8.58 -10.13
CA VAL A 63 14.19 -9.60 -11.03
C VAL A 63 13.08 -10.01 -11.99
N SER A 64 13.21 -9.63 -13.25
CA SER A 64 12.26 -9.98 -14.32
C SER A 64 12.30 -11.47 -14.62
N ALA A 65 11.30 -11.98 -15.35
CA ALA A 65 11.24 -13.38 -15.79
C ALA A 65 12.47 -13.78 -16.61
N ASP A 66 13.03 -12.85 -17.39
CA ASP A 66 14.26 -13.04 -18.19
C ASP A 66 15.55 -13.06 -17.35
N GLY A 67 15.45 -12.89 -16.03
CA GLY A 67 16.58 -12.85 -15.10
C GLY A 67 17.28 -11.49 -15.00
N GLU A 68 16.80 -10.49 -15.73
CA GLU A 68 17.29 -9.11 -15.64
C GLU A 68 16.98 -8.52 -14.26
N LYS A 69 17.98 -7.87 -13.66
CA LYS A 69 17.85 -7.22 -12.34
C LYS A 69 17.83 -5.72 -12.49
N LYS A 70 16.82 -5.07 -11.90
CA LYS A 70 16.66 -3.61 -11.88
C LYS A 70 16.39 -3.12 -10.47
N SER A 71 16.82 -1.89 -10.18
CA SER A 71 16.46 -1.24 -8.93
C SER A 71 15.16 -0.47 -9.11
N VAL A 72 14.31 -0.54 -8.10
CA VAL A 72 12.99 0.09 -8.10
C VAL A 72 12.83 0.88 -6.83
N VAL A 73 12.35 2.11 -6.94
CA VAL A 73 12.10 3.00 -5.80
C VAL A 73 10.61 3.22 -5.68
N CYS A 74 10.06 2.89 -4.52
CA CYS A 74 8.69 3.21 -4.16
C CYS A 74 8.71 4.30 -3.07
N LYS A 75 8.01 5.42 -3.31
CA LYS A 75 7.88 6.52 -2.36
C LYS A 75 6.51 6.43 -1.71
N VAL A 76 6.49 6.30 -0.39
CA VAL A 76 5.28 6.21 0.43
C VAL A 76 5.18 7.43 1.33
N ARG A 77 3.99 8.03 1.38
CA ARG A 77 3.67 9.14 2.27
C ARG A 77 2.32 8.89 2.93
N LYS A 78 2.26 9.01 4.25
CA LYS A 78 1.01 8.85 5.04
C LYS A 78 0.25 7.54 4.72
N GLY A 79 0.96 6.45 4.41
CA GLY A 79 0.35 5.15 4.09
C GLY A 79 -0.15 5.00 2.65
N GLU A 80 0.22 5.92 1.75
CA GLU A 80 -0.15 5.87 0.33
C GLU A 80 1.10 5.90 -0.55
N VAL A 81 1.10 5.14 -1.65
CA VAL A 81 2.18 5.13 -2.64
C VAL A 81 2.04 6.39 -3.48
N GLU A 82 2.96 7.34 -3.33
CA GLU A 82 2.96 8.59 -4.11
C GLU A 82 3.73 8.48 -5.42
N GLU A 83 4.78 7.64 -5.45
CA GLU A 83 5.60 7.47 -6.66
C GLU A 83 6.19 6.07 -6.73
N LEU A 84 6.24 5.53 -7.95
CA LEU A 84 6.86 4.27 -8.27
C LEU A 84 7.80 4.49 -9.45
N ASP A 85 9.09 4.31 -9.21
CA ASP A 85 10.16 4.51 -10.18
C ASP A 85 10.85 3.17 -10.43
N MET A 86 10.61 2.58 -11.60
CA MET A 86 11.14 1.27 -12.00
C MET A 86 12.45 1.35 -12.83
N ASP A 87 13.01 2.55 -13.01
CA ASP A 87 14.21 2.82 -13.82
C ASP A 87 15.35 3.44 -12.98
N ALA A 88 15.31 3.24 -11.65
CA ALA A 88 16.11 3.94 -10.64
C ALA A 88 17.54 3.43 -10.39
#